data_AF-A0A2J6RGS3-F1
#
_entry.id   AF-A0A2J6RGS3-F1
#
_cell.length_a   1.000
_cell.length_b   1.000
_cell.length_c   1.000
_cell.angle_alpha   90.00
_cell.angle_beta   90.00
_cell.angle_gamma   90.00
#
_symmetry.space_group_name_H-M   'P 1'
#
loop_
_entity.id
_entity.type
_entity.pdbx_description
1 polymer ?
#
loop_
_entity_poly.entity_id
_entity_poly.type
_entity_poly.pdbx_seq_one_letter_code
_entity_poly.pdbx_strand_id
1 'polypeptide(L)'
;MEADVKLFRVRLANLTKSEDALLADTIVSSLNYTSRPVRLDSIPQAHQDTFQWAFDSRLSDWFLSGSGTFWISGKPGSGKSTFMKFIAKHPRTRELLAGWAGSSDTLAVAAHFFWIAGTPIQKSWQGLLQSLLFDLLRGHPYVVSLVSPNRWAAAKAGRWQTAAEPWSIFELAAALRALATVGEHVSLRMCFFIDGLDEYDSNHAELCKVLCDMAISPYIKICLSSRRWPVFEKSFGDDSQESLDIHELTRNDIRKFVNDQLQAHSRWTAEVSEEVTLEKAELVDRIVAQADGVFLWAFLVTRSLRENLSNGERIRDLNRRFNQLPSDLDQLFQHMLENVNPADHPKMAGILQAAVHALEPLHVDLYWQLEKEFEAHGPTSHGPAGPGPPEGIVMRRDQTICSINEKTKGLLRVVYDRVEFLHRTVKDFVLTKDTGEYLRSKLPADYNGFISIAAAYLGFLKTTRQD
;
A
#
# COMPACT_ATOMS: atom_id res chain seq x y z
N MET A 1 33.28 13.27 -48.96
CA MET A 1 33.29 11.80 -48.92
C MET A 1 33.57 11.25 -47.52
N GLU A 2 34.74 11.49 -46.91
CA GLU A 2 35.05 10.94 -45.57
C GLU A 2 34.17 11.54 -44.45
N ALA A 3 33.89 12.85 -44.52
CA ALA A 3 32.93 13.52 -43.63
C ALA A 3 31.49 12.98 -43.79
N ASP A 4 31.07 12.67 -45.01
CA ASP A 4 29.73 12.14 -45.31
C ASP A 4 29.58 10.70 -44.83
N VAL A 5 30.62 9.87 -44.98
CA VAL A 5 30.66 8.50 -44.43
C VAL A 5 30.62 8.53 -42.90
N LYS A 6 31.35 9.46 -42.26
CA LYS A 6 31.32 9.64 -40.81
C LYS A 6 29.92 10.07 -40.34
N LEU A 7 29.30 11.03 -41.04
CA LEU A 7 27.94 11.49 -40.75
C LEU A 7 26.91 10.36 -40.94
N PHE A 8 27.03 9.57 -42.00
CA PHE A 8 26.15 8.42 -42.27
C PHE A 8 26.27 7.34 -41.19
N ARG A 9 27.50 6.99 -40.76
CA ARG A 9 27.72 6.05 -39.65
C ARG A 9 27.07 6.52 -38.35
N VAL A 10 27.19 7.80 -38.03
CA VAL A 10 26.54 8.39 -36.84
C VAL A 10 25.02 8.31 -36.96
N ARG A 11 24.44 8.64 -38.12
CA ARG A 11 23.00 8.54 -38.36
C ARG A 11 22.49 7.11 -38.27
N LEU A 12 23.21 6.16 -38.87
CA LEU A 12 22.85 4.73 -38.81
C LEU A 12 22.90 4.22 -37.37
N ALA A 13 23.95 4.55 -36.61
CA ALA A 13 24.05 4.18 -35.20
C ALA A 13 22.91 4.78 -34.36
N ASN A 14 22.50 6.03 -34.63
CA ASN A 14 21.36 6.64 -33.96
C ASN A 14 20.05 5.95 -34.31
N LEU A 15 19.83 5.59 -35.58
CA LEU A 15 18.65 4.83 -36.01
C LEU A 15 18.57 3.46 -35.33
N THR A 16 19.68 2.72 -35.27
CA THR A 16 19.73 1.42 -34.57
C THR A 16 19.43 1.58 -33.07
N LYS A 17 19.97 2.61 -32.42
CA LYS A 17 19.66 2.90 -31.01
C LYS A 17 18.18 3.23 -30.80
N SER A 18 17.59 4.00 -31.71
CA SER A 18 16.16 4.32 -31.65
C SER A 18 15.28 3.10 -31.89
N GLU A 19 15.65 2.23 -32.83
CA GLU A 19 14.99 0.95 -33.04
C GLU A 19 15.07 0.09 -31.78
N ASP A 20 16.27 -0.17 -31.26
CA ASP A 20 16.50 -0.99 -30.07
C ASP A 20 15.74 -0.46 -28.84
N ALA A 21 15.65 0.86 -28.67
CA ALA A 21 14.85 1.48 -27.62
C ALA A 21 13.34 1.17 -27.76
N LEU A 22 12.81 1.17 -28.98
CA LEU A 22 11.41 0.82 -29.25
C LEU A 22 11.13 -0.67 -28.98
N LEU A 23 12.09 -1.55 -29.31
CA LEU A 23 11.98 -2.98 -29.00
C LEU A 23 11.93 -3.21 -27.50
N ALA A 24 12.86 -2.57 -26.78
CA ALA A 24 12.95 -2.64 -25.33
C ALA A 24 11.65 -2.13 -24.70
N ASP A 25 11.13 -0.99 -25.14
CA ASP A 25 9.87 -0.41 -24.64
C ASP A 25 8.67 -1.36 -24.84
N THR A 26 8.60 -2.05 -25.98
CA THR A 26 7.55 -3.04 -26.25
C THR A 26 7.61 -4.21 -25.26
N ILE A 27 8.81 -4.78 -25.06
CA ILE A 27 9.03 -5.89 -24.13
C ILE A 27 8.75 -5.44 -22.69
N VAL A 28 9.24 -4.27 -22.30
CA VAL A 28 9.02 -3.70 -20.96
C VAL A 28 7.54 -3.42 -20.72
N SER A 29 6.82 -2.88 -21.71
CA SER A 29 5.39 -2.63 -21.61
C SER A 29 4.58 -3.90 -21.36
N SER A 30 5.01 -5.05 -21.89
CA SER A 30 4.37 -6.35 -21.62
C SER A 30 4.55 -6.87 -20.19
N LEU A 31 5.47 -6.30 -19.40
CA LEU A 31 5.61 -6.58 -17.97
C LEU A 31 4.62 -5.80 -17.11
N ASN A 32 3.97 -4.76 -17.64
CA ASN A 32 3.04 -3.95 -16.87
C ASN A 32 1.70 -4.67 -16.64
N TYR A 33 1.03 -4.34 -15.55
CA TYR A 33 -0.34 -4.79 -15.27
C TYR A 33 -1.16 -3.64 -14.65
N THR A 34 -2.46 -3.62 -14.89
CA THR A 34 -3.34 -2.48 -14.61
C THR A 34 -3.29 -2.02 -13.15
N SER A 35 -3.25 -2.96 -12.19
CA SER A 35 -3.25 -2.66 -10.75
C SER A 35 -1.86 -2.36 -10.16
N ARG A 36 -0.79 -2.37 -10.96
CA ARG A 36 0.60 -2.18 -10.48
C ARG A 36 0.82 -0.86 -9.73
N PRO A 37 0.42 0.32 -10.25
CA PRO A 37 0.67 1.59 -9.55
C PRO A 37 -0.28 1.79 -8.34
N VAL A 38 -1.43 1.12 -8.33
CA VAL A 38 -2.54 1.37 -7.39
C VAL A 38 -2.09 1.29 -5.94
N ARG A 39 -1.31 0.27 -5.55
CA ARG A 39 -0.86 0.12 -4.17
C ARG A 39 0.12 1.24 -3.78
N LEU A 40 1.11 1.53 -4.60
CA LEU A 40 2.09 2.56 -4.31
C LEU A 40 1.42 3.95 -4.20
N ASP A 41 0.44 4.22 -5.05
CA ASP A 41 -0.28 5.49 -5.07
C ASP A 41 -1.22 5.64 -3.85
N SER A 42 -1.84 4.53 -3.40
CA SER A 42 -2.75 4.53 -2.25
C SER A 42 -2.08 4.60 -0.88
N ILE A 43 -0.76 4.36 -0.80
CA ILE A 43 0.01 4.56 0.42
C ILE A 43 0.12 6.07 0.70
N PRO A 44 -0.25 6.56 1.90
CA PRO A 44 -0.11 7.98 2.25
C PRO A 44 1.32 8.49 2.09
N GLN A 45 1.48 9.77 1.80
CA GLN A 45 2.78 10.41 1.95
C GLN A 45 3.16 10.46 3.42
N ALA A 46 4.47 10.39 3.70
CA ALA A 46 4.95 10.64 5.06
C ALA A 46 4.52 12.03 5.52
N HIS A 47 4.16 12.15 6.80
CA HIS A 47 3.85 13.45 7.38
C HIS A 47 5.10 14.34 7.35
N GLN A 48 4.91 15.65 7.24
CA GLN A 48 6.02 16.58 7.05
C GLN A 48 7.07 16.41 8.16
N ASP A 49 8.36 16.43 7.78
CA ASP A 49 9.52 16.24 8.65
C ASP A 49 9.51 14.98 9.53
N THR A 50 8.75 13.94 9.17
CA THR A 50 8.84 12.62 9.82
C THR A 50 9.88 11.73 9.13
N PHE A 51 10.29 10.65 9.80
CA PHE A 51 11.26 9.66 9.31
C PHE A 51 12.68 10.19 9.01
N GLN A 52 13.00 11.43 9.38
CA GLN A 52 14.32 12.00 9.13
C GLN A 52 15.44 11.24 9.84
N TRP A 53 15.11 10.63 11.00
CA TRP A 53 15.99 9.74 11.76
C TRP A 53 16.57 8.59 10.93
N ALA A 54 15.93 8.19 9.82
CA ALA A 54 16.40 7.09 8.99
C ALA A 54 17.76 7.37 8.36
N PHE A 55 18.06 8.63 8.07
CA PHE A 55 19.33 9.02 7.45
C PHE A 55 20.47 9.19 8.43
N ASP A 56 20.17 9.16 9.73
CA ASP A 56 21.12 9.22 10.83
C ASP A 56 21.11 7.88 11.62
N SER A 57 20.72 6.80 10.94
CA SER A 57 20.62 5.44 11.49
C SER A 57 21.49 4.47 10.70
N ARG A 58 21.69 3.25 11.21
CA ARG A 58 22.38 2.16 10.51
C ARG A 58 21.86 1.86 9.09
N LEU A 59 20.62 2.25 8.78
CA LEU A 59 20.09 2.15 7.41
C LEU A 59 20.86 3.04 6.43
N SER A 60 21.32 4.22 6.82
CA SER A 60 22.11 5.10 5.94
C SER A 60 23.50 4.55 5.68
N ASP A 61 24.13 3.97 6.70
CA ASP A 61 25.40 3.24 6.56
C ASP A 61 25.25 2.06 5.60
N TRP A 62 24.14 1.31 5.74
CA TRP A 62 23.81 0.22 4.82
C TRP A 62 23.59 0.72 3.39
N PHE A 63 22.87 1.82 3.17
CA PHE A 63 22.71 2.38 1.83
C PHE A 63 24.06 2.74 1.19
N LEU A 64 24.97 3.37 1.95
CA LEU A 64 26.25 3.85 1.45
C LEU A 64 27.28 2.74 1.23
N SER A 65 27.35 1.76 2.13
CA SER A 65 28.48 0.81 2.18
C SER A 65 28.11 -0.64 2.47
N GLY A 66 26.88 -0.90 2.93
CA GLY A 66 26.40 -2.26 3.19
C GLY A 66 26.25 -3.13 1.95
N SER A 67 25.77 -4.35 2.14
CA SER A 67 25.47 -5.34 1.10
C SER A 67 24.28 -6.19 1.51
N GLY A 68 23.81 -7.08 0.64
CA GLY A 68 22.82 -8.07 1.03
C GLY A 68 21.44 -7.49 1.26
N THR A 69 20.78 -7.99 2.31
CA THR A 69 19.41 -7.61 2.69
C THR A 69 19.40 -6.67 3.88
N PHE A 70 18.48 -5.71 3.91
CA PHE A 70 18.19 -4.92 5.10
C PHE A 70 16.72 -5.06 5.47
N TRP A 71 16.44 -5.49 6.70
CA TRP A 71 15.09 -5.81 7.16
C TRP A 71 14.47 -4.71 8.03
N ILE A 72 13.38 -4.11 7.54
CA ILE A 72 12.56 -3.18 8.30
C ILE A 72 11.39 -3.95 8.92
N SER A 73 11.45 -4.10 10.23
CA SER A 73 10.45 -4.78 11.02
C SER A 73 9.58 -3.78 11.81
N GLY A 74 8.41 -4.23 12.27
CA GLY A 74 7.64 -3.48 13.25
C GLY A 74 6.22 -3.97 13.46
N LYS A 75 5.59 -3.43 14.52
CA LYS A 75 4.20 -3.73 14.89
C LYS A 75 3.22 -3.49 13.73
N PRO A 76 2.09 -4.20 13.67
CA PRO A 76 1.00 -3.87 12.75
C PRO A 76 0.59 -2.40 12.91
N GLY A 77 0.41 -1.66 11.81
CA GLY A 77 0.00 -0.25 11.87
C GLY A 77 1.11 0.75 12.28
N SER A 78 2.38 0.32 12.40
CA SER A 78 3.50 1.19 12.78
C SER A 78 3.99 2.15 11.68
N GLY A 79 3.41 2.11 10.48
CA GLY A 79 3.80 2.98 9.36
C GLY A 79 4.86 2.42 8.39
N LYS A 80 5.12 1.10 8.40
CA LYS A 80 6.12 0.45 7.51
C LYS A 80 5.97 0.81 6.04
N SER A 81 4.78 0.64 5.45
CA SER A 81 4.57 0.95 4.02
C SER A 81 4.80 2.41 3.68
N THR A 82 4.39 3.33 4.57
CA THR A 82 4.65 4.77 4.43
C THR A 82 6.15 5.05 4.48
N PHE A 83 6.86 4.41 5.40
CA PHE A 83 8.31 4.53 5.51
C PHE A 83 9.06 3.95 4.31
N MET A 84 8.66 2.76 3.83
CA MET A 84 9.21 2.15 2.61
C MET A 84 9.01 3.04 1.38
N LYS A 85 7.82 3.63 1.22
CA LYS A 85 7.55 4.61 0.17
C LYS A 85 8.42 5.86 0.31
N PHE A 86 8.60 6.35 1.54
CA PHE A 86 9.45 7.49 1.84
C PHE A 86 10.90 7.23 1.41
N ILE A 87 11.55 6.19 1.95
CA ILE A 87 12.96 5.91 1.66
C ILE A 87 13.19 5.56 0.19
N ALA A 88 12.29 4.82 -0.46
CA ALA A 88 12.46 4.42 -1.87
C ALA A 88 12.44 5.61 -2.84
N LYS A 89 11.77 6.71 -2.47
CA LYS A 89 11.65 7.92 -3.31
C LYS A 89 12.49 9.09 -2.81
N HIS A 90 13.13 8.99 -1.65
CA HIS A 90 13.82 10.13 -1.05
C HIS A 90 15.14 10.47 -1.77
N PRO A 91 15.43 11.76 -2.06
CA PRO A 91 16.68 12.16 -2.70
C PRO A 91 17.94 11.71 -1.95
N ARG A 92 17.98 11.88 -0.62
CA ARG A 92 19.12 11.45 0.22
C ARG A 92 19.38 9.94 0.12
N THR A 93 18.35 9.10 -0.01
CA THR A 93 18.53 7.66 -0.28
C THR A 93 19.24 7.43 -1.61
N ARG A 94 18.82 8.16 -2.65
CA ARG A 94 19.41 8.06 -3.98
C ARG A 94 20.87 8.53 -3.99
N GLU A 95 21.19 9.58 -3.23
CA GLU A 95 22.56 10.08 -3.06
C GLU A 95 23.46 9.04 -2.37
N LEU A 96 22.99 8.45 -1.27
CA LEU A 96 23.73 7.40 -0.55
C LEU A 96 23.96 6.16 -1.43
N LEU A 97 22.93 5.70 -2.14
CA LEU A 97 23.03 4.58 -3.08
C LEU A 97 23.91 4.91 -4.29
N ALA A 98 23.94 6.16 -4.75
CA ALA A 98 24.86 6.60 -5.80
C ALA A 98 26.30 6.58 -5.31
N GLY A 99 26.54 6.91 -4.03
CA GLY A 99 27.82 6.72 -3.36
C GLY A 99 28.27 5.26 -3.37
N TRP A 100 27.34 4.33 -3.10
CA TRP A 100 27.60 2.88 -3.19
C TRP A 100 27.88 2.39 -4.63
N ALA A 101 27.15 2.90 -5.62
CA ALA A 101 27.40 2.61 -7.03
C ALA A 101 28.76 3.15 -7.51
N GLY A 102 29.21 4.26 -6.93
CA GLY A 102 30.45 4.92 -7.32
C GLY A 102 30.32 5.61 -8.68
N SER A 103 31.44 6.14 -9.18
CA SER A 103 31.46 6.92 -10.44
C SER A 103 31.36 6.07 -11.71
N SER A 104 31.58 4.76 -11.59
CA SER A 104 31.68 3.86 -12.74
C SER A 104 30.37 3.11 -13.02
N ASP A 105 29.52 2.91 -12.01
CA ASP A 105 28.28 2.15 -12.15
C ASP A 105 27.05 3.06 -12.24
N THR A 106 26.09 2.65 -13.07
CA THR A 106 24.73 3.21 -13.07
C THR A 106 23.92 2.61 -11.94
N LEU A 107 22.98 3.38 -11.37
CA LEU A 107 22.10 2.93 -10.28
C LEU A 107 20.67 2.73 -10.79
N ALA A 108 20.17 1.50 -10.67
CA ALA A 108 18.76 1.16 -10.79
C ALA A 108 18.11 1.03 -9.41
N VAL A 109 16.93 1.64 -9.27
CA VAL A 109 16.07 1.45 -8.09
C VAL A 109 14.72 0.95 -8.59
N ALA A 110 14.25 -0.16 -8.01
CA ALA A 110 12.94 -0.71 -8.29
C ALA A 110 12.22 -1.03 -6.99
N ALA A 111 10.88 -1.01 -7.01
CA ALA A 111 10.11 -1.27 -5.81
C ALA A 111 8.88 -2.15 -6.09
N HIS A 112 8.51 -2.93 -5.08
CA HIS A 112 7.25 -3.66 -5.04
C HIS A 112 6.61 -3.50 -3.67
N PHE A 113 5.29 -3.31 -3.67
CA PHE A 113 4.50 -3.16 -2.47
C PHE A 113 3.38 -4.18 -2.53
N PHE A 114 3.45 -5.19 -1.67
CA PHE A 114 2.40 -6.19 -1.56
C PHE A 114 1.11 -5.54 -1.03
N TRP A 115 -0.04 -6.11 -1.43
CA TRP A 115 -1.34 -5.69 -0.92
C TRP A 115 -2.31 -6.86 -0.78
N ILE A 116 -2.49 -7.36 0.45
CA ILE A 116 -3.36 -8.50 0.76
C ILE A 116 -4.85 -8.19 0.55
N ALA A 117 -5.22 -6.91 0.57
CA ALA A 117 -6.56 -6.44 0.26
C ALA A 117 -6.76 -6.08 -1.22
N GLY A 118 -5.71 -6.19 -2.05
CA GLY A 118 -5.76 -5.89 -3.48
C GLY A 118 -6.13 -7.09 -4.35
N THR A 119 -5.79 -6.96 -5.63
CA THR A 119 -5.95 -8.00 -6.66
C THR A 119 -5.00 -9.20 -6.43
N PRO A 120 -5.31 -10.41 -6.93
CA PRO A 120 -4.44 -11.59 -6.78
C PRO A 120 -2.98 -11.37 -7.21
N ILE A 121 -2.75 -10.60 -8.28
CA ILE A 121 -1.39 -10.31 -8.75
C ILE A 121 -0.60 -9.42 -7.77
N GLN A 122 -1.24 -8.55 -6.99
CA GLN A 122 -0.57 -7.66 -6.02
C GLN A 122 -0.09 -8.37 -4.75
N LYS A 123 -0.41 -9.65 -4.58
CA LYS A 123 0.01 -10.48 -3.45
C LYS A 123 0.76 -11.75 -3.88
N SER A 124 1.09 -11.87 -5.17
CA SER A 124 1.68 -13.06 -5.75
C SER A 124 3.14 -12.87 -6.16
N TRP A 125 3.81 -14.01 -6.39
CA TRP A 125 5.19 -14.05 -6.87
C TRP A 125 5.33 -13.39 -8.24
N GLN A 126 4.36 -13.64 -9.13
CA GLN A 126 4.31 -13.03 -10.45
C GLN A 126 4.30 -11.49 -10.38
N GLY A 127 3.50 -10.89 -9.49
CA GLY A 127 3.42 -9.45 -9.34
C GLY A 127 4.73 -8.81 -8.85
N LEU A 128 5.41 -9.47 -7.90
CA LEU A 128 6.74 -9.06 -7.43
C LEU A 128 7.74 -9.04 -8.60
N LEU A 129 7.86 -10.16 -9.31
CA LEU A 129 8.80 -10.28 -10.43
C LEU A 129 8.53 -9.25 -11.53
N GLN A 130 7.26 -9.12 -11.94
CA GLN A 130 6.87 -8.16 -12.97
C GLN A 130 7.14 -6.71 -12.54
N SER A 131 6.87 -6.37 -11.27
CA SER A 131 7.10 -5.00 -10.78
C SER A 131 8.58 -4.63 -10.78
N LEU A 132 9.43 -5.50 -10.24
CA LEU A 132 10.87 -5.26 -10.17
C LEU A 132 11.51 -5.18 -11.57
N LEU A 133 11.15 -6.12 -12.45
CA LEU A 133 11.64 -6.13 -13.83
C LEU A 133 11.15 -4.90 -14.59
N PHE A 134 9.87 -4.52 -14.46
CA PHE A 134 9.33 -3.35 -15.14
C PHE A 134 10.07 -2.07 -14.74
N ASP A 135 10.19 -1.80 -13.43
CA ASP A 135 10.82 -0.56 -12.94
C ASP A 135 12.30 -0.47 -13.35
N LEU A 136 13.02 -1.59 -13.27
CA LEU A 136 14.44 -1.64 -13.63
C LEU A 136 14.64 -1.45 -15.14
N LEU A 137 13.96 -2.26 -15.96
CA LEU A 137 14.18 -2.30 -17.40
C LEU A 137 13.64 -1.05 -18.10
N ARG A 138 12.62 -0.40 -17.56
CA ARG A 138 12.14 0.90 -18.06
C ARG A 138 13.22 1.98 -17.96
N GLY A 139 14.01 1.98 -16.89
CA GLY A 139 15.13 2.92 -16.72
C GLY A 139 16.41 2.50 -17.46
N HIS A 140 16.55 1.20 -17.75
CA HIS A 140 17.77 0.61 -18.29
C HIS A 140 17.44 -0.34 -19.46
N PRO A 141 16.91 0.19 -20.59
CA PRO A 141 16.42 -0.63 -21.70
C PRO A 141 17.50 -1.50 -22.36
N TYR A 142 18.77 -1.11 -22.26
CA TYR A 142 19.91 -1.90 -22.75
C TYR A 142 20.06 -3.26 -22.03
N VAL A 143 19.48 -3.42 -20.83
CA VAL A 143 19.52 -4.66 -20.04
C VAL A 143 18.54 -5.71 -20.58
N VAL A 144 17.50 -5.29 -21.33
CA VAL A 144 16.44 -6.19 -21.83
C VAL A 144 17.01 -7.36 -22.63
N SER A 145 18.01 -7.09 -23.48
CA SER A 145 18.65 -8.11 -24.31
C SER A 145 19.43 -9.15 -23.50
N LEU A 146 19.89 -8.80 -22.30
CA LEU A 146 20.64 -9.67 -21.40
C LEU A 146 19.72 -10.55 -20.56
N VAL A 147 18.62 -10.00 -20.07
CA VAL A 147 17.70 -10.72 -19.17
C VAL A 147 16.60 -11.48 -19.90
N SER A 148 16.28 -11.09 -21.14
CA SER A 148 15.30 -11.79 -21.98
C SER A 148 15.78 -11.88 -23.44
N PRO A 149 16.83 -12.66 -23.71
CA PRO A 149 17.42 -12.78 -25.04
C PRO A 149 16.44 -13.35 -26.07
N ASN A 150 15.53 -14.25 -25.65
CA ASN A 150 14.55 -14.86 -26.54
C ASN A 150 13.52 -13.84 -27.06
N ARG A 151 12.96 -13.00 -26.17
CA ARG A 151 12.04 -11.92 -26.57
C ARG A 151 12.75 -10.86 -27.38
N TRP A 152 13.98 -10.52 -27.00
CA TRP A 152 14.82 -9.60 -27.77
C TRP A 152 15.05 -10.09 -29.20
N ALA A 153 15.43 -11.35 -29.37
CA ALA A 153 15.63 -11.96 -30.69
C ALA A 153 14.32 -12.02 -31.50
N ALA A 154 13.18 -12.29 -30.87
CA ALA A 154 11.87 -12.23 -31.52
C ALA A 154 11.54 -10.82 -32.02
N ALA A 155 11.77 -9.79 -31.19
CA ALA A 155 11.55 -8.40 -31.54
C ALA A 155 12.44 -7.96 -32.71
N LYS A 156 13.76 -8.27 -32.68
CA LYS A 156 14.68 -7.97 -33.79
C LYS A 156 14.30 -8.69 -35.09
N ALA A 157 13.65 -9.84 -35.01
CA ALA A 157 13.17 -10.59 -36.17
C ALA A 157 11.78 -10.12 -36.67
N GLY A 158 11.23 -9.03 -36.14
CA GLY A 158 9.91 -8.51 -36.51
C GLY A 158 8.73 -9.31 -35.96
N ARG A 159 8.95 -10.24 -35.02
CA ARG A 159 7.90 -11.05 -34.37
C ARG A 159 7.40 -10.36 -33.09
N TRP A 160 6.75 -9.21 -33.28
CA TRP A 160 6.30 -8.34 -32.19
C TRP A 160 5.30 -8.99 -31.25
N GLN A 161 4.41 -9.83 -31.77
CA GLN A 161 3.41 -10.53 -30.97
C GLN A 161 4.09 -11.45 -29.94
N THR A 162 5.07 -12.23 -30.38
CA THR A 162 5.86 -13.12 -29.51
C THR A 162 6.66 -12.34 -28.47
N ALA A 163 7.22 -11.18 -28.84
CA ALA A 163 7.95 -10.33 -27.90
C ALA A 163 7.03 -9.74 -26.82
N ALA A 164 5.74 -9.54 -27.13
CA ALA A 164 4.74 -8.95 -26.25
C ALA A 164 3.80 -9.97 -25.57
N GLU A 165 4.02 -11.27 -25.75
CA GLU A 165 3.20 -12.32 -25.12
C GLU A 165 3.24 -12.21 -23.58
N PRO A 166 2.18 -12.61 -22.86
CA PRO A 166 2.21 -12.64 -21.40
C PRO A 166 3.39 -13.44 -20.87
N TRP A 167 4.08 -12.91 -19.86
CA TRP A 167 5.24 -13.57 -19.29
C TRP A 167 4.83 -14.75 -18.41
N SER A 168 5.49 -15.89 -18.60
CA SER A 168 5.35 -17.01 -17.67
C SER A 168 6.15 -16.77 -16.38
N ILE A 169 5.74 -17.37 -15.27
CA ILE A 169 6.48 -17.29 -14.00
C ILE A 169 7.91 -17.81 -14.16
N PHE A 170 8.11 -18.88 -14.93
CA PHE A 170 9.43 -19.44 -15.18
C PHE A 170 10.35 -18.44 -15.89
N GLU A 171 9.81 -17.76 -16.90
CA GLU A 171 10.53 -16.74 -17.65
C GLU A 171 10.87 -15.52 -16.78
N LEU A 172 9.91 -15.03 -16.00
CA LEU A 172 10.12 -13.92 -15.06
C LEU A 172 11.21 -14.26 -14.04
N ALA A 173 11.17 -15.47 -13.47
CA ALA A 173 12.15 -15.91 -12.49
C ALA A 173 13.55 -16.07 -13.11
N ALA A 174 13.63 -16.54 -14.37
CA ALA A 174 14.88 -16.60 -15.10
C ALA A 174 15.44 -15.21 -15.39
N ALA A 175 14.60 -14.27 -15.83
CA ALA A 175 15.00 -12.88 -16.08
C ALA A 175 15.49 -12.17 -14.80
N LEU A 176 14.81 -12.39 -13.67
CA LEU A 176 15.24 -11.83 -12.39
C LEU A 176 16.57 -12.44 -11.90
N ARG A 177 16.77 -13.76 -12.06
CA ARG A 177 18.07 -14.39 -11.75
C ARG A 177 19.19 -13.87 -12.65
N ALA A 178 18.91 -13.63 -13.93
CA ALA A 178 19.90 -13.06 -14.85
C ALA A 178 20.41 -11.69 -14.37
N LEU A 179 19.54 -10.86 -13.76
CA LEU A 179 19.95 -9.58 -13.18
C LEU A 179 21.07 -9.72 -12.13
N ALA A 180 21.08 -10.79 -11.33
CA ALA A 180 22.13 -11.02 -10.33
C ALA A 180 23.54 -11.14 -10.95
N THR A 181 23.63 -11.54 -12.22
CA THR A 181 24.87 -11.69 -12.98
C THR A 181 25.13 -10.56 -13.97
N VAL A 182 24.13 -9.72 -14.28
CA VAL A 182 24.27 -8.63 -15.27
C VAL A 182 25.36 -7.64 -14.86
N GLY A 183 25.56 -7.41 -13.55
CA GLY A 183 26.59 -6.51 -13.03
C GLY A 183 28.03 -6.89 -13.43
N GLU A 184 28.27 -8.16 -13.80
CA GLU A 184 29.57 -8.61 -14.31
C GLU A 184 29.84 -8.17 -15.76
N HIS A 185 28.76 -7.91 -16.51
CA HIS A 185 28.82 -7.55 -17.93
C HIS A 185 28.54 -6.07 -18.18
N VAL A 186 27.82 -5.42 -17.27
CA VAL A 186 27.45 -4.02 -17.36
C VAL A 186 27.62 -3.35 -16.00
N SER A 187 28.16 -2.14 -16.00
CA SER A 187 28.30 -1.29 -14.82
C SER A 187 26.92 -0.82 -14.32
N LEU A 188 26.19 -1.71 -13.65
CA LEU A 188 24.86 -1.49 -13.12
C LEU A 188 24.74 -2.08 -11.72
N ARG A 189 24.40 -1.22 -10.76
CA ARG A 189 24.00 -1.61 -9.40
C ARG A 189 22.51 -1.44 -9.21
N MET A 190 21.91 -2.33 -8.45
CA MET A 190 20.46 -2.41 -8.27
C MET A 190 20.11 -2.38 -6.78
N CYS A 191 19.15 -1.54 -6.42
CA CYS A 191 18.55 -1.54 -5.09
C CYS A 191 17.05 -1.83 -5.22
N PHE A 192 16.59 -2.88 -4.55
CA PHE A 192 15.18 -3.28 -4.52
C PHE A 192 14.55 -2.91 -3.19
N PHE A 193 13.38 -2.28 -3.24
CA PHE A 193 12.54 -2.03 -2.08
C PHE A 193 11.32 -2.95 -2.14
N ILE A 194 11.16 -3.86 -1.17
CA ILE A 194 10.06 -4.83 -1.15
C ILE A 194 9.28 -4.66 0.15
N ASP A 195 8.10 -4.06 0.07
CA ASP A 195 7.26 -3.79 1.23
C ASP A 195 6.21 -4.88 1.45
N GLY A 196 6.05 -5.31 2.70
CA GLY A 196 4.96 -6.18 3.15
C GLY A 196 5.17 -7.64 2.79
N LEU A 197 6.33 -8.24 3.08
CA LEU A 197 6.55 -9.67 2.81
C LEU A 197 5.51 -10.57 3.50
N ASP A 198 4.96 -10.16 4.65
CA ASP A 198 3.87 -10.85 5.34
C ASP A 198 2.55 -10.85 4.55
N GLU A 199 2.42 -10.02 3.52
CA GLU A 199 1.24 -9.91 2.64
C GLU A 199 1.31 -10.81 1.41
N TYR A 200 2.42 -11.54 1.23
CA TYR A 200 2.53 -12.60 0.24
C TYR A 200 1.62 -13.78 0.60
N ASP A 201 0.86 -14.29 -0.38
CA ASP A 201 -0.19 -15.28 -0.12
C ASP A 201 0.24 -16.75 -0.26
N SER A 202 1.55 -17.01 -0.35
CA SER A 202 2.09 -18.36 -0.55
C SER A 202 3.30 -18.61 0.37
N ASN A 203 4.28 -19.40 -0.06
CA ASN A 203 5.37 -19.90 0.78
C ASN A 203 6.42 -18.82 1.12
N HIS A 204 6.25 -18.19 2.28
CA HIS A 204 7.18 -17.17 2.79
C HIS A 204 8.63 -17.64 2.92
N ALA A 205 8.87 -18.91 3.30
CA ALA A 205 10.23 -19.42 3.48
C ALA A 205 10.97 -19.54 2.14
N GLU A 206 10.27 -19.99 1.10
CA GLU A 206 10.80 -20.04 -0.26
C GLU A 206 11.07 -18.64 -0.82
N LEU A 207 10.14 -17.70 -0.59
CA LEU A 207 10.33 -16.29 -0.95
C LEU A 207 11.59 -15.70 -0.31
N CYS A 208 11.75 -15.86 1.00
CA CYS A 208 12.91 -15.33 1.72
C CYS A 208 14.21 -15.94 1.19
N LYS A 209 14.23 -17.26 0.94
CA LYS A 209 15.39 -17.93 0.36
C LYS A 209 15.80 -17.32 -0.98
N VAL A 210 14.85 -17.13 -1.91
CA VAL A 210 15.16 -16.56 -3.23
C VAL A 210 15.68 -15.13 -3.11
N LEU A 211 15.11 -14.30 -2.23
CA LEU A 211 15.57 -12.94 -2.01
C LEU A 211 16.99 -12.90 -1.42
N CYS A 212 17.28 -13.76 -0.43
CA CYS A 212 18.63 -13.90 0.12
C CYS A 212 19.63 -14.36 -0.96
N ASP A 213 19.29 -15.40 -1.73
CA ASP A 213 20.14 -15.94 -2.80
C ASP A 213 20.49 -14.86 -3.84
N MET A 214 19.54 -13.99 -4.18
CA MET A 214 19.78 -12.84 -5.07
C MET A 214 20.70 -11.79 -4.45
N ALA A 215 20.53 -11.51 -3.16
CA ALA A 215 21.28 -10.51 -2.43
C ALA A 215 22.75 -10.92 -2.15
N ILE A 216 23.14 -12.17 -2.45
CA ILE A 216 24.54 -12.60 -2.48
C ILE A 216 25.34 -11.83 -3.54
N SER A 217 24.69 -11.43 -4.64
CA SER A 217 25.34 -10.65 -5.69
C SER A 217 25.81 -9.29 -5.15
N PRO A 218 27.09 -8.89 -5.35
CA PRO A 218 27.59 -7.60 -4.86
C PRO A 218 26.96 -6.39 -5.57
N TYR A 219 26.23 -6.64 -6.66
CA TYR A 219 25.53 -5.63 -7.45
C TYR A 219 24.08 -5.40 -7.00
N ILE A 220 23.58 -6.20 -6.06
CA ILE A 220 22.18 -6.14 -5.60
C ILE A 220 22.13 -5.82 -4.11
N LYS A 221 21.30 -4.84 -3.77
CA LYS A 221 20.82 -4.57 -2.42
C LYS A 221 19.32 -4.80 -2.34
N ILE A 222 18.83 -5.37 -1.25
CA ILE A 222 17.40 -5.57 -1.05
C ILE A 222 16.98 -5.01 0.32
N CYS A 223 16.23 -3.92 0.32
CA CYS A 223 15.58 -3.41 1.50
C CYS A 223 14.15 -3.97 1.55
N LEU A 224 13.84 -4.74 2.59
CA LEU A 224 12.59 -5.47 2.70
C LEU A 224 11.87 -5.15 4.01
N SER A 225 10.53 -5.13 4.00
CA SER A 225 9.73 -4.86 5.19
C SER A 225 8.77 -6.00 5.50
N SER A 226 8.55 -6.27 6.79
CA SER A 226 7.53 -7.22 7.22
C SER A 226 7.10 -7.02 8.67
N ARG A 227 6.07 -7.77 9.10
CA ARG A 227 5.87 -8.07 10.53
C ARG A 227 6.96 -9.00 11.07
N ARG A 228 7.12 -9.02 12.38
CA ARG A 228 7.97 -9.97 13.12
C ARG A 228 7.30 -11.33 13.23
N TRP A 229 7.24 -12.05 12.11
CA TRP A 229 6.84 -13.45 12.14
C TRP A 229 8.08 -14.34 12.25
N PRO A 230 7.98 -15.52 12.89
CA PRO A 230 9.14 -16.39 13.10
C PRO A 230 9.91 -16.75 11.82
N VAL A 231 9.22 -16.84 10.67
CA VAL A 231 9.86 -17.09 9.38
C VAL A 231 10.80 -15.96 8.95
N PHE A 232 10.42 -14.69 9.19
CA PHE A 232 11.24 -13.54 8.83
C PHE A 232 12.34 -13.29 9.84
N GLU A 233 12.08 -13.50 11.13
CA GLU A 233 13.11 -13.45 12.17
C GLU A 233 14.21 -14.48 11.89
N LYS A 234 13.83 -15.71 11.53
CA LYS A 234 14.79 -16.74 11.14
C LYS A 234 15.58 -16.40 9.88
N SER A 235 15.00 -15.66 8.93
CA SER A 235 15.65 -15.35 7.65
C SER A 235 16.49 -14.06 7.68
N PHE A 236 16.12 -13.09 8.50
CA PHE A 236 16.70 -11.73 8.46
C PHE A 236 17.05 -11.17 9.85
N GLY A 237 16.75 -11.88 10.92
CA GLY A 237 16.92 -11.41 12.30
C GLY A 237 18.27 -11.75 12.94
N ASP A 238 19.13 -12.52 12.27
CA ASP A 238 20.41 -12.96 12.82
C ASP A 238 21.41 -11.80 13.02
N ASP A 239 21.37 -10.77 12.17
CA ASP A 239 22.19 -9.57 12.31
C ASP A 239 21.37 -8.33 12.70
N SER A 240 21.59 -7.85 13.92
CA SER A 240 21.01 -6.60 14.44
C SER A 240 21.45 -5.35 13.67
N GLN A 241 22.57 -5.39 12.95
CA GLN A 241 23.09 -4.27 12.15
C GLN A 241 22.36 -4.14 10.82
N GLU A 242 21.74 -5.22 10.33
CA GLU A 242 21.02 -5.27 9.05
C GLU A 242 19.49 -5.25 9.22
N SER A 243 18.99 -4.93 10.42
CA SER A 243 17.56 -4.86 10.68
C SER A 243 17.19 -3.64 11.51
N LEU A 244 16.00 -3.06 11.34
CA LEU A 244 15.49 -1.96 12.19
C LEU A 244 14.03 -2.15 12.58
N ASP A 245 13.69 -1.70 13.77
CA ASP A 245 12.33 -1.74 14.31
C ASP A 245 11.69 -0.36 14.28
N ILE A 246 10.83 -0.15 13.29
CA ILE A 246 10.31 1.20 13.04
C ILE A 246 9.49 1.74 14.23
N HIS A 247 8.79 0.86 14.94
CA HIS A 247 7.93 1.24 16.06
C HIS A 247 8.71 1.76 17.28
N GLU A 248 10.01 1.48 17.38
CA GLU A 248 10.88 2.02 18.43
C GLU A 248 11.41 3.42 18.08
N LEU A 249 11.36 3.79 16.80
CA LEU A 249 11.98 5.01 16.26
C LEU A 249 10.95 6.10 15.93
N THR A 250 9.66 5.77 15.84
CA THR A 250 8.60 6.69 15.42
C THR A 250 7.96 7.50 16.54
N ARG A 251 8.42 7.39 17.80
CA ARG A 251 7.80 8.10 18.93
C ARG A 251 7.72 9.62 18.71
N ASN A 252 8.80 10.22 18.23
CA ASN A 252 8.83 11.66 17.96
C ASN A 252 8.03 12.04 16.71
N ASP A 253 7.99 11.17 15.70
CA ASP A 253 7.16 11.34 14.51
C ASP A 253 5.67 11.34 14.87
N ILE A 254 5.24 10.41 15.74
CA ILE A 254 3.88 10.34 16.27
C ILE A 254 3.55 11.63 17.04
N ARG A 255 4.45 12.08 17.93
CA ARG A 255 4.24 13.33 18.68
C ARG A 255 4.05 14.52 17.75
N LYS A 256 4.90 14.65 16.74
CA LYS A 256 4.80 15.72 15.73
C LYS A 256 3.46 15.66 15.00
N PHE A 257 3.10 14.48 14.49
CA PHE A 257 1.82 14.28 13.82
C PHE A 257 0.62 14.66 14.68
N VAL A 258 0.55 14.18 15.93
CA VAL A 258 -0.56 14.47 16.85
C VAL A 258 -0.65 15.97 17.12
N ASN A 259 0.49 16.61 17.41
CA ASN A 259 0.55 18.06 17.60
C ASN A 259 0.04 18.83 16.39
N ASP A 260 0.59 18.57 15.20
CA ASP A 260 0.25 19.31 13.99
C ASP A 260 -1.24 19.16 13.65
N GLN A 261 -1.80 17.95 13.79
CA GLN A 261 -3.21 17.67 13.52
C GLN A 261 -4.16 18.37 14.49
N LEU A 262 -3.81 18.42 15.79
CA LEU A 262 -4.63 19.08 16.80
C LEU A 262 -4.50 20.60 16.70
N GLN A 263 -3.29 21.13 16.51
CA GLN A 263 -3.02 22.57 16.34
C GLN A 263 -3.70 23.14 15.09
N ALA A 264 -3.90 22.34 14.04
CA ALA A 264 -4.65 22.76 12.87
C ALA A 264 -6.16 22.97 13.14
N HIS A 265 -6.70 22.51 14.28
CA HIS A 265 -8.12 22.65 14.61
C HIS A 265 -8.39 23.96 15.38
N SER A 266 -9.27 24.81 14.85
CA SER A 266 -9.55 26.16 15.40
C SER A 266 -9.91 26.17 16.90
N ARG A 267 -10.76 25.23 17.34
CA ARG A 267 -11.13 25.07 18.76
C ARG A 267 -9.98 24.62 19.66
N TRP A 268 -9.00 23.89 19.12
CA TRP A 268 -7.80 23.55 19.87
C TRP A 268 -6.96 24.79 20.13
N THR A 269 -6.88 25.74 19.19
CA THR A 269 -6.10 26.97 19.37
C THR A 269 -6.86 28.09 20.10
N ALA A 270 -8.18 27.99 20.25
CA ALA A 270 -9.02 29.05 20.81
C ALA A 270 -8.82 29.28 22.32
N GLU A 271 -8.54 28.23 23.09
CA GLU A 271 -8.36 28.32 24.54
C GLU A 271 -6.87 28.38 24.90
N VAL A 272 -6.37 29.50 25.43
CA VAL A 272 -4.92 29.74 25.63
C VAL A 272 -4.57 30.03 27.09
N SER A 273 -5.40 29.61 28.06
CA SER A 273 -5.00 29.70 29.47
C SER A 273 -3.81 28.76 29.75
N GLU A 274 -3.01 29.11 30.76
CA GLU A 274 -1.84 28.32 31.16
C GLU A 274 -2.24 26.88 31.55
N GLU A 275 -3.32 26.75 32.32
CA GLU A 275 -3.90 25.45 32.72
C GLU A 275 -4.32 24.61 31.49
N VAL A 276 -5.01 25.20 30.52
CA VAL A 276 -5.45 24.49 29.31
C VAL A 276 -4.27 24.14 28.40
N THR A 277 -3.24 24.97 28.36
CA THR A 277 -2.01 24.68 27.63
C THR A 277 -1.30 23.46 28.20
N LEU A 278 -1.25 23.35 29.53
CA LEU A 278 -0.71 22.18 30.21
C LEU A 278 -1.57 20.93 29.94
N GLU A 279 -2.90 21.02 30.08
CA GLU A 279 -3.81 19.90 29.80
C GLU A 279 -3.66 19.37 28.36
N LYS A 280 -3.43 20.25 27.38
CA LYS A 280 -3.18 19.89 25.98
C LYS A 280 -1.86 19.15 25.81
N ALA A 281 -0.79 19.65 26.42
CA ALA A 281 0.53 19.02 26.35
C ALA A 281 0.49 17.61 26.98
N GLU A 282 -0.14 17.48 28.15
CA GLU A 282 -0.35 16.19 28.82
C GLU A 282 -1.18 15.23 27.95
N LEU A 283 -2.26 15.70 27.32
CA LEU A 283 -3.05 14.87 26.41
C LEU A 283 -2.21 14.34 25.24
N VAL A 284 -1.39 15.19 24.62
CA VAL A 284 -0.49 14.77 23.52
C VAL A 284 0.50 13.72 24.02
N ASP A 285 1.16 13.94 25.15
CA ASP A 285 2.12 12.98 25.68
C ASP A 285 1.48 11.64 26.05
N ARG A 286 0.24 11.64 26.56
CA ARG A 286 -0.53 10.42 26.81
C ARG A 286 -0.90 9.69 25.53
N ILE A 287 -1.33 10.40 24.48
CA ILE A 287 -1.58 9.80 23.15
C ILE A 287 -0.31 9.14 22.63
N VAL A 288 0.83 9.84 22.69
CA VAL A 288 2.12 9.32 22.20
C VAL A 288 2.57 8.10 22.99
N ALA A 289 2.42 8.13 24.32
CA ALA A 289 2.78 7.01 25.18
C ALA A 289 1.89 5.78 24.92
N GLN A 290 0.58 5.97 24.82
CA GLN A 290 -0.38 4.89 24.61
C GLN A 290 -0.33 4.32 23.19
N ALA A 291 0.05 5.11 22.19
CA ALA A 291 0.25 4.64 20.83
C ALA A 291 1.37 3.59 20.73
N ASP A 292 2.40 3.65 21.60
CA ASP A 292 3.47 2.65 21.71
C ASP A 292 4.07 2.21 20.34
N GLY A 293 4.32 3.20 19.47
CA GLY A 293 4.87 3.01 18.13
C GLY A 293 3.87 2.56 17.06
N VAL A 294 2.59 2.42 17.39
CA VAL A 294 1.49 2.07 16.47
C VAL A 294 0.87 3.36 15.90
N PHE A 295 1.41 3.82 14.78
CA PHE A 295 0.96 5.06 14.12
C PHE A 295 -0.53 5.06 13.76
N LEU A 296 -1.07 3.91 13.35
CA LEU A 296 -2.50 3.77 13.04
C LEU A 296 -3.39 4.07 14.25
N TRP A 297 -2.97 3.65 15.45
CA TRP A 297 -3.70 3.93 16.68
C TRP A 297 -3.72 5.45 16.93
N ALA A 298 -2.55 6.11 16.87
CA ALA A 298 -2.45 7.55 17.03
C ALA A 298 -3.28 8.32 15.99
N PHE A 299 -3.30 7.86 14.74
CA PHE A 299 -4.13 8.41 13.67
C PHE A 299 -5.63 8.36 14.02
N LEU A 300 -6.14 7.19 14.41
CA LEU A 300 -7.56 6.98 14.71
C LEU A 300 -8.01 7.78 15.94
N VAL A 301 -7.21 7.76 17.00
CA VAL A 301 -7.49 8.52 18.23
C VAL A 301 -7.48 10.01 17.96
N THR A 302 -6.46 10.52 17.27
CA THR A 302 -6.37 11.95 16.94
C THR A 302 -7.55 12.40 16.07
N ARG A 303 -7.94 11.57 15.08
CA ARG A 303 -9.12 11.85 14.26
C ARG A 303 -10.40 11.92 15.10
N SER A 304 -10.62 10.95 15.99
CA SER A 304 -11.77 10.94 16.90
C SER A 304 -11.81 12.17 17.80
N LEU A 305 -10.68 12.60 18.36
CA LEU A 305 -10.61 13.81 19.18
C LEU A 305 -10.93 15.07 18.37
N ARG A 306 -10.49 15.15 17.11
CA ARG A 306 -10.84 16.25 16.19
C ARG A 306 -12.33 16.28 15.84
N GLU A 307 -12.95 15.12 15.66
CA GLU A 307 -14.41 15.00 15.49
C GLU A 307 -15.15 15.52 16.74
N ASN A 308 -14.69 15.14 17.95
CA ASN A 308 -15.29 15.61 19.21
C ASN A 308 -15.16 17.14 19.36
N LEU A 309 -14.00 17.73 19.01
CA LEU A 309 -13.84 19.18 18.96
C LEU A 309 -14.85 19.82 18.00
N SER A 310 -15.02 19.26 16.80
CA SER A 310 -16.00 19.75 15.82
C SER A 310 -17.43 19.70 16.37
N ASN A 311 -17.74 18.70 17.19
CA ASN A 311 -19.05 18.53 17.84
C ASN A 311 -19.31 19.43 19.03
N GLY A 312 -18.35 20.27 19.44
CA GLY A 312 -18.57 21.23 20.52
C GLY A 312 -17.74 21.05 21.77
N GLU A 313 -17.02 19.94 21.89
CA GLU A 313 -16.41 19.51 23.15
C GLU A 313 -15.20 20.35 23.58
N ARG A 314 -15.03 20.51 24.89
CA ARG A 314 -13.89 21.22 25.49
C ARG A 314 -12.71 20.27 25.72
N ILE A 315 -11.53 20.83 25.96
CA ILE A 315 -10.30 20.04 26.20
C ILE A 315 -10.47 19.05 27.38
N ARG A 316 -11.13 19.47 28.45
CA ARG A 316 -11.45 18.59 29.60
C ARG A 316 -12.33 17.40 29.21
N ASP A 317 -13.28 17.59 28.30
CA ASP A 317 -14.13 16.49 27.80
C ASP A 317 -13.32 15.50 26.98
N LEU A 318 -12.38 15.99 26.15
CA LEU A 318 -11.46 15.15 25.40
C LEU A 318 -10.59 14.29 26.33
N ASN A 319 -10.05 14.90 27.40
CA ASN A 319 -9.26 14.18 28.40
C ASN A 319 -10.05 13.03 29.04
N ARG A 320 -11.33 13.25 29.33
CA ARG A 320 -12.23 12.22 29.87
C ARG A 320 -12.52 11.13 28.84
N ARG A 321 -12.81 11.48 27.59
CA ARG A 321 -13.05 10.50 26.52
C ARG A 321 -11.81 9.66 26.22
N PHE A 322 -10.64 10.29 26.20
CA PHE A 322 -9.38 9.59 25.97
C PHE A 322 -9.16 8.46 26.99
N ASN A 323 -9.52 8.67 28.25
CA ASN A 323 -9.40 7.65 29.30
C ASN A 323 -10.30 6.41 29.08
N GLN A 324 -11.28 6.48 28.18
CA GLN A 324 -12.17 5.38 27.83
C GLN A 324 -11.67 4.61 26.59
N LEU A 325 -10.65 5.12 25.90
CA LEU A 325 -10.14 4.51 24.68
C LEU A 325 -9.20 3.34 25.01
N PRO A 326 -9.40 2.17 24.40
CA PRO A 326 -8.49 1.05 24.54
C PRO A 326 -7.08 1.37 24.02
N SER A 327 -6.05 0.83 24.67
CA SER A 327 -4.67 0.90 24.20
C SER A 327 -4.38 -0.13 23.10
N ASP A 328 -5.05 -1.28 23.14
CA ASP A 328 -4.95 -2.30 22.10
C ASP A 328 -5.73 -1.89 20.84
N LEU A 329 -5.14 -2.16 19.67
CA LEU A 329 -5.68 -1.71 18.40
C LEU A 329 -6.95 -2.47 17.99
N ASP A 330 -7.04 -3.78 18.29
CA ASP A 330 -8.22 -4.59 17.98
C ASP A 330 -9.39 -4.18 18.88
N GLN A 331 -9.11 -3.94 20.16
CA GLN A 331 -10.10 -3.38 21.09
C GLN A 331 -10.55 -1.97 20.67
N LEU A 332 -9.65 -1.12 20.15
CA LEU A 332 -10.02 0.18 19.61
C LEU A 332 -10.97 0.04 18.41
N PHE A 333 -10.71 -0.89 17.49
CA PHE A 333 -11.62 -1.16 16.37
C PHE A 333 -12.99 -1.63 16.86
N GLN A 334 -13.02 -2.55 17.82
CA GLN A 334 -14.26 -3.02 18.43
C GLN A 334 -15.04 -1.86 19.06
N HIS A 335 -14.37 -1.01 19.85
CA HIS A 335 -14.96 0.18 20.45
C HIS A 335 -15.52 1.14 19.38
N MET A 336 -14.84 1.31 18.25
CA MET A 336 -15.34 2.13 17.14
C MET A 336 -16.63 1.55 16.54
N LEU A 337 -16.69 0.24 16.32
CA LEU A 337 -17.87 -0.44 15.76
C LEU A 337 -19.06 -0.45 16.74
N GLU A 338 -18.82 -0.56 18.03
CA GLU A 338 -19.86 -0.51 19.07
C GLU A 338 -20.49 0.89 19.19
N ASN A 339 -19.71 1.94 18.93
CA ASN A 339 -20.17 3.33 18.90
C ASN A 339 -20.88 3.74 17.60
N VAL A 340 -21.08 2.82 16.66
CA VAL A 340 -21.99 3.03 15.53
C VAL A 340 -23.42 3.03 16.06
N ASN A 341 -24.28 3.91 15.54
CA ASN A 341 -25.68 3.98 15.93
C ASN A 341 -26.33 2.58 15.78
N PRO A 342 -27.01 2.03 16.82
CA PRO A 342 -27.65 0.73 16.75
C PRO A 342 -28.56 0.51 15.53
N ALA A 343 -29.23 1.57 15.05
CA ALA A 343 -30.05 1.51 13.85
C ALA A 343 -29.26 1.18 12.57
N ASP A 344 -27.96 1.46 12.56
CA ASP A 344 -27.07 1.23 11.44
C ASP A 344 -26.24 -0.06 11.57
N HIS A 345 -26.39 -0.82 12.66
CA HIS A 345 -25.61 -2.04 12.88
C HIS A 345 -25.75 -3.07 11.73
N PRO A 346 -26.96 -3.31 11.16
CA PRO A 346 -27.08 -4.19 10.01
C PRO A 346 -26.31 -3.71 8.77
N LYS A 347 -26.38 -2.41 8.46
CA LYS A 347 -25.64 -1.80 7.34
C LYS A 347 -24.13 -1.89 7.58
N MET A 348 -23.66 -1.51 8.77
CA MET A 348 -22.26 -1.63 9.17
C MET A 348 -21.73 -3.05 8.99
N ALA A 349 -22.46 -4.04 9.51
CA ALA A 349 -22.05 -5.43 9.41
C ALA A 349 -22.10 -5.95 7.97
N GLY A 350 -23.13 -5.59 7.20
CA GLY A 350 -23.26 -5.98 5.79
C GLY A 350 -22.13 -5.40 4.93
N ILE A 351 -21.76 -4.14 5.14
CA ILE A 351 -20.65 -3.48 4.44
C ILE A 351 -19.32 -4.18 4.75
N LEU A 352 -19.02 -4.44 6.03
CA LEU A 352 -17.77 -5.10 6.42
C LEU A 352 -17.71 -6.56 5.93
N GLN A 353 -18.81 -7.29 6.02
CA GLN A 353 -18.91 -8.67 5.51
C GLN A 353 -18.76 -8.72 3.99
N ALA A 354 -19.31 -7.75 3.25
CA ALA A 354 -19.11 -7.66 1.81
C ALA A 354 -17.63 -7.41 1.46
N ALA A 355 -16.96 -6.50 2.17
CA ALA A 355 -15.54 -6.22 1.99
C ALA A 355 -14.64 -7.45 2.28
N VAL A 356 -15.03 -8.30 3.23
CA VAL A 356 -14.32 -9.55 3.55
C VAL A 356 -14.53 -10.63 2.49
N HIS A 357 -15.79 -10.87 2.07
CA HIS A 357 -16.13 -11.95 1.15
C HIS A 357 -15.74 -11.65 -0.30
N ALA A 358 -15.49 -10.39 -0.64
CA ALA A 358 -15.08 -10.00 -1.97
C ALA A 358 -13.68 -10.55 -2.32
N LEU A 359 -13.56 -11.11 -3.53
CA LEU A 359 -12.28 -11.60 -4.05
C LEU A 359 -11.28 -10.45 -4.34
N GLU A 360 -11.82 -9.28 -4.67
CA GLU A 360 -11.09 -8.03 -4.89
C GLU A 360 -11.95 -6.85 -4.40
N PRO A 361 -11.35 -5.65 -4.16
CA PRO A 361 -12.10 -4.47 -3.75
C PRO A 361 -13.30 -4.16 -4.64
N LEU A 362 -14.50 -4.21 -4.07
CA LEU A 362 -15.74 -3.95 -4.79
C LEU A 362 -15.88 -2.47 -5.14
N HIS A 363 -16.46 -2.19 -6.30
CA HIS A 363 -16.79 -0.82 -6.71
C HIS A 363 -17.85 -0.20 -5.79
N VAL A 364 -17.74 1.10 -5.49
CA VAL A 364 -18.61 1.83 -4.55
C VAL A 364 -20.10 1.72 -4.90
N ASP A 365 -20.43 1.68 -6.19
CA ASP A 365 -21.80 1.49 -6.68
C ASP A 365 -22.45 0.17 -6.22
N LEU A 366 -21.66 -0.87 -5.90
CA LEU A 366 -22.18 -2.12 -5.34
C LEU A 366 -22.60 -1.96 -3.87
N TYR A 367 -21.88 -1.12 -3.10
CA TYR A 367 -22.24 -0.84 -1.71
C TYR A 367 -23.53 -0.06 -1.60
N TRP A 368 -23.80 0.84 -2.54
CA TRP A 368 -25.10 1.50 -2.66
C TRP A 368 -26.25 0.48 -2.79
N GLN A 369 -26.05 -0.60 -3.55
CA GLN A 369 -27.06 -1.65 -3.70
C GLN A 369 -27.17 -2.53 -2.45
N LEU A 370 -26.04 -2.82 -1.79
CA LEU A 370 -26.00 -3.57 -0.53
C LEU A 370 -26.76 -2.85 0.58
N GLU A 371 -26.61 -1.52 0.70
CA GLU A 371 -27.29 -0.78 1.76
C GLU A 371 -28.81 -0.83 1.65
N LYS A 372 -29.36 -0.90 0.42
CA LYS A 372 -30.79 -1.04 0.17
C LYS A 372 -31.39 -2.35 0.68
N GLU A 373 -30.59 -3.42 0.72
CA GLU A 373 -31.02 -4.70 1.29
C GLU A 373 -31.46 -4.55 2.76
N PHE A 374 -30.89 -3.58 3.46
CA PHE A 374 -31.14 -3.32 4.88
C PHE A 374 -32.14 -2.18 5.13
N GLU A 375 -32.74 -1.59 4.10
CA GLU A 375 -33.70 -0.48 4.21
C GLU A 375 -35.16 -0.93 4.40
N ALA A 376 -35.37 -2.23 4.64
CA ALA A 376 -36.66 -2.90 4.59
C ALA A 376 -37.63 -2.63 5.77
N HIS A 377 -37.70 -1.41 6.31
CA HIS A 377 -38.78 -0.96 7.22
C HIS A 377 -39.51 0.31 6.72
N GLY A 378 -39.25 0.78 5.49
CA GLY A 378 -40.05 1.80 4.80
C GLY A 378 -40.95 1.17 3.73
N PRO A 379 -42.08 1.80 3.32
CA PRO A 379 -42.99 1.24 2.32
C PRO A 379 -42.23 0.94 1.02
N THR A 380 -42.22 -0.33 0.66
CA THR A 380 -41.58 -0.88 -0.54
C THR A 380 -42.00 -0.11 -1.79
N SER A 381 -41.07 0.68 -2.34
CA SER A 381 -41.08 1.00 -3.77
C SER A 381 -40.21 -0.02 -4.49
N HIS A 382 -40.74 -1.23 -4.65
CA HIS A 382 -40.21 -2.20 -5.60
C HIS A 382 -40.66 -1.78 -7.00
N GLY A 383 -39.91 -0.87 -7.61
CA GLY A 383 -39.94 -0.58 -9.04
C GLY A 383 -38.51 -0.58 -9.58
N PRO A 384 -38.26 -1.00 -10.82
CA PRO A 384 -36.97 -0.77 -11.46
C PRO A 384 -36.80 0.75 -11.60
N ALA A 385 -36.05 1.36 -10.69
CA ALA A 385 -35.61 2.73 -10.88
C ALA A 385 -34.73 2.74 -12.13
N GLY A 386 -35.21 3.36 -13.20
CA GLY A 386 -34.44 3.55 -14.43
C GLY A 386 -33.13 4.29 -14.15
N PRO A 387 -32.17 4.28 -15.11
CA PRO A 387 -30.93 5.03 -14.96
C PRO A 387 -31.25 6.51 -14.70
N GLY A 388 -30.78 7.01 -13.55
CA GLY A 388 -30.82 8.43 -13.26
C GLY A 388 -29.81 9.19 -14.12
N PRO A 389 -29.94 10.53 -14.25
CA PRO A 389 -28.99 11.34 -15.00
C PRO A 389 -27.54 11.15 -14.50
N PRO A 390 -26.51 11.36 -15.35
CA PRO A 390 -25.10 11.19 -14.98
C PRO A 390 -24.68 11.98 -13.72
N GLU A 391 -25.24 13.17 -13.55
CA GLU A 391 -25.07 14.03 -12.36
C GLU A 391 -25.56 13.34 -11.07
N GLY A 392 -26.57 12.46 -11.18
CA GLY A 392 -27.06 11.62 -10.09
C GLY A 392 -26.15 10.45 -9.74
N ILE A 393 -25.21 10.05 -10.60
CA ILE A 393 -24.23 8.99 -10.30
C ILE A 393 -23.16 9.52 -9.36
N VAL A 394 -22.59 10.70 -9.64
CA VAL A 394 -21.54 11.30 -8.80
C VAL A 394 -22.09 11.60 -7.40
N MET A 395 -23.23 12.28 -7.31
CA MET A 395 -23.87 12.55 -6.01
C MET A 395 -24.16 11.27 -5.21
N ARG A 396 -24.62 10.21 -5.88
CA ARG A 396 -24.87 8.92 -5.24
C ARG A 396 -23.59 8.29 -4.70
N ARG A 397 -22.50 8.35 -5.46
CA ARG A 397 -21.20 7.86 -5.00
C ARG A 397 -20.73 8.62 -3.78
N ASP A 398 -20.81 9.96 -3.80
CA ASP A 398 -20.44 10.79 -2.65
C ASP A 398 -21.26 10.46 -1.40
N GLN A 399 -22.58 10.29 -1.54
CA GLN A 399 -23.45 9.85 -0.45
C GLN A 399 -23.08 8.46 0.09
N THR A 400 -22.77 7.52 -0.81
CA THR A 400 -22.36 6.16 -0.44
C THR A 400 -21.01 6.17 0.27
N ILE A 401 -20.06 6.99 -0.18
CA ILE A 401 -18.75 7.16 0.47
C ILE A 401 -18.93 7.71 1.89
N CYS A 402 -19.77 8.74 2.07
CA CYS A 402 -20.11 9.27 3.38
C CYS A 402 -20.75 8.19 4.27
N SER A 403 -21.74 7.45 3.75
CA SER A 403 -22.42 6.39 4.50
C SER A 403 -21.45 5.29 4.95
N ILE A 404 -20.59 4.80 4.04
CA ILE A 404 -19.54 3.82 4.38
C ILE A 404 -18.64 4.36 5.49
N ASN A 405 -18.18 5.60 5.37
CA ASN A 405 -17.30 6.20 6.37
C ASN A 405 -17.99 6.32 7.74
N GLU A 406 -19.26 6.74 7.78
CA GLU A 406 -20.04 6.83 9.00
C GLU A 406 -20.29 5.46 9.64
N LYS A 407 -20.70 4.46 8.85
CA LYS A 407 -21.11 3.14 9.33
C LYS A 407 -19.92 2.28 9.73
N THR A 408 -18.76 2.49 9.11
CA THR A 408 -17.53 1.77 9.44
C THR A 408 -16.58 2.59 10.29
N LYS A 409 -16.96 3.81 10.69
CA LYS A 409 -16.09 4.78 11.37
C LYS A 409 -14.73 4.94 10.67
N GLY A 410 -14.74 4.97 9.34
CA GLY A 410 -13.55 5.08 8.50
C GLY A 410 -12.55 3.93 8.62
N LEU A 411 -13.01 2.74 9.02
CA LEU A 411 -12.23 1.49 8.92
C LEU A 411 -12.14 0.99 7.47
N LEU A 412 -13.05 1.45 6.60
CA LEU A 412 -12.93 1.33 5.15
C LEU A 412 -12.66 2.70 4.52
N ARG A 413 -12.04 2.69 3.33
CA ARG A 413 -11.77 3.88 2.50
C ARG A 413 -12.08 3.58 1.04
N VAL A 414 -12.24 4.62 0.24
CA VAL A 414 -12.43 4.49 -1.21
C VAL A 414 -11.18 4.94 -1.96
N VAL A 415 -10.70 4.09 -2.87
CA VAL A 415 -9.52 4.32 -3.72
C VAL A 415 -9.92 3.96 -5.15
N TYR A 416 -9.88 4.93 -6.07
CA TYR A 416 -10.33 4.77 -7.46
C TYR A 416 -11.72 4.10 -7.57
N ASP A 417 -12.71 4.65 -6.87
CA ASP A 417 -14.08 4.15 -6.78
C ASP A 417 -14.23 2.72 -6.22
N ARG A 418 -13.18 2.13 -5.65
CA ARG A 418 -13.23 0.81 -5.01
C ARG A 418 -13.05 0.92 -3.51
N VAL A 419 -13.85 0.16 -2.77
CA VAL A 419 -13.85 0.19 -1.30
C VAL A 419 -12.83 -0.83 -0.79
N GLU A 420 -11.88 -0.36 -0.01
CA GLU A 420 -10.80 -1.14 0.58
C GLU A 420 -10.76 -0.93 2.10
N PHE A 421 -10.15 -1.88 2.82
CA PHE A 421 -9.79 -1.67 4.21
C PHE A 421 -8.80 -0.50 4.33
N LEU A 422 -8.99 0.35 5.34
CA LEU A 422 -8.07 1.44 5.65
C LEU A 422 -6.63 0.93 5.81
N HIS A 423 -6.49 -0.21 6.48
CA HIS A 423 -5.22 -0.86 6.75
C HIS A 423 -5.40 -2.38 6.85
N ARG A 424 -4.35 -3.16 6.54
CA ARG A 424 -4.38 -4.63 6.67
C ARG A 424 -4.84 -5.10 8.05
N THR A 425 -4.38 -4.46 9.11
CA THR A 425 -4.77 -4.85 10.49
C THR A 425 -6.27 -4.78 10.72
N VAL A 426 -6.98 -3.87 10.03
CA VAL A 426 -8.45 -3.85 10.08
C VAL A 426 -9.03 -5.11 9.43
N LYS A 427 -8.49 -5.53 8.28
CA LYS A 427 -8.89 -6.77 7.62
C LYS A 427 -8.63 -7.99 8.50
N ASP A 428 -7.45 -8.05 9.13
CA ASP A 428 -7.09 -9.12 10.06
C ASP A 428 -8.07 -9.17 11.25
N PHE A 429 -8.38 -8.02 11.85
CA PHE A 429 -9.36 -7.89 12.94
C PHE A 429 -10.74 -8.39 12.54
N VAL A 430 -11.25 -7.96 11.38
CA VAL A 430 -12.59 -8.37 10.90
C VAL A 430 -12.65 -9.86 10.56
N LEU A 431 -11.52 -10.47 10.17
CA LEU A 431 -11.39 -11.90 9.91
C LEU A 431 -11.26 -12.77 11.16
N THR A 432 -11.07 -12.19 12.35
CA THR A 432 -11.05 -12.96 13.59
C THR A 432 -12.40 -13.63 13.85
N LYS A 433 -12.36 -14.76 14.56
CA LYS A 433 -13.59 -15.50 14.89
C LYS A 433 -14.57 -14.64 15.69
N ASP A 434 -14.06 -13.95 16.72
CA ASP A 434 -14.88 -13.16 17.64
C ASP A 434 -15.55 -11.98 16.92
N THR A 435 -14.81 -11.24 16.09
CA THR A 435 -15.39 -10.15 15.29
C THR A 435 -16.33 -10.68 14.21
N GLY A 436 -16.02 -11.83 13.60
CA GLY A 436 -16.92 -12.50 12.66
C GLY A 436 -18.26 -12.87 13.30
N GLU A 437 -18.25 -13.40 14.52
CA GLU A 437 -19.44 -13.70 15.32
C GLU A 437 -20.19 -12.42 15.72
N TYR A 438 -19.46 -11.38 16.15
CA TYR A 438 -20.04 -10.06 16.44
C TYR A 438 -20.78 -9.50 15.23
N LEU A 439 -20.16 -9.45 14.06
CA LEU A 439 -20.80 -8.93 12.84
C LEU A 439 -22.00 -9.79 12.41
N ARG A 440 -21.89 -11.12 12.52
CA ARG A 440 -23.01 -12.02 12.23
C ARG A 440 -24.18 -11.79 13.19
N SER A 441 -23.92 -11.47 14.46
CA SER A 441 -24.98 -11.15 15.43
C SER A 441 -25.77 -9.88 15.10
N LYS A 442 -25.23 -9.01 14.24
CA LYS A 442 -25.87 -7.78 13.76
C LYS A 442 -26.63 -7.95 12.45
N LEU A 443 -26.60 -9.15 11.87
CA LEU A 443 -27.21 -9.46 10.58
C LEU A 443 -28.38 -10.43 10.74
N PRO A 444 -29.29 -10.50 9.74
CA PRO A 444 -30.33 -11.53 9.69
C PRO A 444 -29.74 -12.95 9.78
N ALA A 445 -30.48 -13.87 10.39
CA ALA A 445 -30.01 -15.25 10.62
C ALA A 445 -29.71 -16.02 9.31
N ASP A 446 -30.40 -15.67 8.22
CA ASP A 446 -30.24 -16.22 6.87
C ASP A 446 -29.27 -15.43 5.98
N TYR A 447 -28.58 -14.43 6.54
CA TYR A 447 -27.66 -13.59 5.78
C TYR A 447 -26.50 -14.41 5.18
N ASN A 448 -26.26 -14.22 3.89
CA ASN A 448 -25.14 -14.80 3.17
C ASN A 448 -24.43 -13.74 2.33
N GLY A 449 -23.20 -13.39 2.70
CA GLY A 449 -22.44 -12.33 2.04
C GLY A 449 -22.20 -12.56 0.55
N PHE A 450 -22.02 -13.81 0.10
CA PHE A 450 -21.87 -14.12 -1.33
C PHE A 450 -23.17 -13.86 -2.10
N ILE A 451 -24.31 -14.22 -1.51
CA ILE A 451 -25.63 -13.96 -2.10
C ILE A 451 -25.91 -12.46 -2.14
N SER A 452 -25.63 -11.71 -1.07
CA SER A 452 -25.81 -10.26 -1.03
C SER A 452 -24.92 -9.55 -2.05
N ILE A 453 -23.65 -9.96 -2.21
CA ILE A 453 -22.77 -9.44 -3.27
C ILE A 453 -23.35 -9.74 -4.65
N ALA A 454 -23.79 -10.98 -4.91
CA ALA A 454 -24.40 -11.34 -6.19
C ALA A 454 -25.68 -10.55 -6.48
N ALA A 455 -26.52 -10.33 -5.47
CA ALA A 455 -27.73 -9.51 -5.56
C ALA A 455 -27.38 -8.03 -5.84
N ALA A 456 -26.32 -7.50 -5.23
CA ALA A 456 -25.82 -6.16 -5.49
C ALA A 456 -25.34 -6.00 -6.94
N TYR A 457 -24.62 -6.98 -7.48
CA TYR A 457 -24.25 -7.00 -8.91
C TYR A 457 -25.48 -7.02 -9.82
N LEU A 458 -26.48 -7.86 -9.51
CA LEU A 458 -27.72 -7.91 -10.29
C LEU A 458 -28.49 -6.58 -10.22
N GLY A 459 -28.54 -5.96 -9.03
CA GLY A 459 -29.14 -4.65 -8.81
C GLY A 459 -28.42 -3.56 -9.61
N PHE A 460 -27.08 -3.57 -9.58
CA PHE A 460 -26.25 -2.67 -10.37
C PHE A 460 -26.56 -2.80 -11.86
N LEU A 461 -26.50 -4.03 -12.42
CA LEU A 461 -26.79 -4.30 -13.83
C LEU A 461 -28.21 -3.85 -14.26
N LYS A 462 -29.20 -3.99 -13.38
CA LYS A 462 -30.57 -3.50 -13.63
C LYS A 462 -30.62 -1.98 -13.68
N THR A 463 -29.82 -1.29 -12.86
CA THR A 463 -29.78 0.18 -12.81
C THR A 463 -28.86 0.83 -13.83
N THR A 464 -27.92 0.08 -14.41
CA THR A 464 -26.98 0.57 -15.43
C THR A 464 -27.32 0.15 -16.85
N ARG A 465 -28.35 -0.68 -17.07
CA ARG A 465 -28.82 -1.00 -18.42
C ARG A 465 -29.57 0.19 -19.03
N GLN A 466 -28.88 0.92 -19.90
CA GLN A 466 -29.39 1.42 -21.18
C GLN A 466 -28.25 1.30 -22.20
N ASP A 467 -28.63 0.74 -23.36
CA ASP A 467 -27.89 0.41 -24.59
C ASP A 467 -27.02 -0.86 -24.62
#